data_AF-A0A7C4SA83-F1
#
_entry.id   AF-A0A7C4SA83-F1
#
_cell.length_a   1.000
_cell.length_b   1.000
_cell.length_c   1.000
_cell.angle_alpha   90.00
_cell.angle_beta   90.00
_cell.angle_gamma   90.00
#
_symmetry.space_group_name_H-M   'P 1'
#
loop_
_entity.id
_entity.type
_entity.pdbx_description
1 polymer ?
#
loop_
_entity_poly.entity_id
_entity_poly.type
_entity_poly.pdbx_seq_one_letter_code
_entity_poly.pdbx_strand_id
1 'polypeptide(L)' 'MSETDVITVRKMTVCPRCDMTVAEGAKMFRSLKMPNKYVCMTCAIMEHEELKKRKTRPANP' A
#
# COMPACT_ATOMS: atom_id res chain seq x y z
N MET A 1 35.66 -3.36 -23.07
CA MET A 1 34.23 -3.76 -23.16
C MET A 1 33.52 -2.92 -22.12
N SER A 2 32.70 -1.96 -22.56
CA SER A 2 32.02 -1.04 -21.65
C SER A 2 30.90 -1.81 -20.95
N GLU A 3 31.09 -2.11 -19.67
CA GLU A 3 30.03 -2.57 -18.79
C GLU A 3 29.00 -1.44 -18.73
N THR A 4 27.98 -1.56 -19.57
CA THR A 4 26.82 -0.70 -19.48
C THR A 4 26.06 -1.24 -18.29
N ASP A 5 26.39 -0.72 -17.10
CA ASP A 5 25.51 -0.84 -15.96
C ASP A 5 24.15 -0.34 -16.42
N VAL A 6 23.27 -1.28 -16.76
CA VAL A 6 21.87 -1.01 -17.01
C VAL A 6 21.32 -0.60 -15.65
N ILE A 7 21.50 0.67 -15.30
CA ILE A 7 20.86 1.32 -14.18
C ILE A 7 19.38 1.29 -14.55
N THR A 8 18.74 0.17 -14.24
CA THR A 8 17.29 0.05 -14.29
C THR A 8 16.85 1.01 -13.19
N VAL A 9 16.57 2.26 -13.56
CA VAL A 9 15.92 3.24 -12.68
C VAL A 9 14.56 2.63 -12.41
N ARG A 10 14.48 1.77 -11.40
CA ARG A 10 13.24 1.24 -10.87
C ARG A 10 12.55 2.47 -10.34
N LYS A 11 11.66 3.04 -11.15
CA LYS A 11 10.78 4.08 -10.67
C LYS A 11 10.10 3.54 -9.41
N MET A 12 9.85 4.42 -8.46
CA MET A 12 9.50 4.06 -7.10
C MET A 12 8.32 4.92 -6.70
N THR A 13 7.26 4.27 -6.21
CA THR A 13 6.05 4.95 -5.75
C THR A 13 6.06 5.00 -4.22
N VAL A 14 5.75 6.14 -3.63
CA VAL A 14 5.66 6.28 -2.17
C VAL A 14 4.23 6.00 -1.71
N CYS A 15 4.08 5.13 -0.72
CA CYS A 15 2.79 4.91 -0.07
C CYS A 15 2.39 6.15 0.75
N PRO A 16 1.26 6.81 0.48
CA PRO A 16 0.86 8.05 1.16
C PRO A 16 0.40 7.85 2.61
N ARG A 17 0.40 6.61 3.13
CA ARG A 17 -0.02 6.29 4.50
C ARG A 17 1.15 5.96 5.43
N CYS A 18 2.22 5.36 4.92
CA CYS A 18 3.34 4.88 5.73
C CYS A 18 4.71 5.26 5.15
N ASP A 19 4.73 6.11 4.13
CA ASP A 19 5.91 6.63 3.43
C ASP A 19 6.89 5.56 2.92
N MET A 20 6.44 4.30 2.85
CA MET A 20 7.22 3.22 2.27
C MET A 20 7.31 3.39 0.76
N THR A 21 8.53 3.31 0.28
CA THR A 21 8.84 3.24 -1.14
C THR A 21 8.56 1.83 -1.67
N VAL A 22 7.65 1.71 -2.63
CA VAL A 22 7.36 0.48 -3.35
C VAL A 22 7.88 0.58 -4.79
N ALA A 23 8.26 -0.54 -5.39
CA ALA A 23 8.66 -0.55 -6.79
C ALA A 23 7.49 -0.10 -7.69
N GLU A 24 7.75 0.73 -8.69
CA GLU A 24 6.78 1.08 -9.73
C GLU A 24 6.43 -0.20 -10.50
N GLY A 25 5.16 -0.61 -10.43
CA GLY A 25 4.67 -1.91 -10.89
C GLY A 25 4.26 -2.85 -9.75
N ALA A 26 4.61 -2.54 -8.50
CA ALA A 26 4.00 -3.20 -7.35
C ALA A 26 2.49 -2.92 -7.34
N LYS A 27 1.68 -3.95 -7.04
CA LYS A 27 0.23 -3.78 -6.90
C LYS A 27 -0.06 -2.85 -5.72
N MET A 28 -0.60 -1.68 -6.03
CA MET A 28 -1.16 -0.74 -5.05
C MET A 28 -2.66 -1.00 -4.91
N PHE A 29 -3.19 -0.78 -3.73
CA PHE A 29 -4.57 -1.11 -3.38
C PHE A 29 -5.33 0.16 -3.02
N ARG A 30 -6.59 0.25 -3.42
CA ARG A 30 -7.44 1.40 -3.07
C ARG A 30 -7.63 1.43 -1.56
N SER A 31 -7.35 2.56 -0.92
CA SER A 31 -7.58 2.71 0.52
C SER A 31 -9.07 2.81 0.81
N LEU A 32 -9.51 2.10 1.85
CA LEU A 32 -10.87 2.17 2.38
C LEU A 32 -11.08 3.44 3.21
N LYS A 33 -10.01 3.97 3.83
CA LYS A 33 -10.04 5.21 4.62
C LYS A 33 -9.86 6.46 3.74
N MET A 34 -9.10 6.34 2.66
CA MET A 34 -8.80 7.43 1.72
C MET A 34 -9.25 7.04 0.30
N PRO A 35 -10.53 7.22 -0.06
CA PRO A 35 -11.11 6.64 -1.28
C PRO A 35 -10.50 7.13 -2.60
N ASN A 36 -9.74 8.24 -2.56
CA ASN A 36 -9.02 8.84 -3.68
C ASN A 36 -7.52 8.52 -3.69
N LYS A 37 -7.03 7.70 -2.74
CA LYS A 37 -5.62 7.34 -2.63
C LYS A 37 -5.43 5.83 -2.73
N TYR A 38 -4.32 5.45 -3.34
CA TYR A 38 -3.84 4.07 -3.36
C TYR A 38 -2.72 3.92 -2.33
N VAL A 39 -2.72 2.80 -1.63
CA VAL A 39 -1.76 2.47 -0.56
C VAL A 39 -1.07 1.15 -0.86
N CYS A 40 0.06 0.92 -0.19
CA CYS A 40 0.77 -0.35 -0.28
C CYS A 40 -0.07 -1.51 0.28
N MET A 41 0.27 -2.74 -0.12
CA MET A 41 -0.40 -3.97 0.32
C MET A 41 -0.51 -4.06 1.85
N THR A 42 0.58 -3.75 2.56
CA THR A 42 0.60 -3.78 4.03
C THR A 42 -0.44 -2.86 4.64
N CYS A 43 -0.54 -1.62 4.15
CA CYS A 43 -1.54 -0.66 4.61
C CYS A 43 -2.96 -1.11 4.31
N ALA A 44 -3.19 -1.71 3.14
CA ALA A 44 -4.51 -2.24 2.76
C ALA A 44 -4.94 -3.42 3.64
N ILE A 45 -4.02 -4.34 3.96
CA ILE A 45 -4.27 -5.45 4.89
C ILE A 45 -4.64 -4.90 6.27
N MET A 46 -3.86 -3.96 6.80
CA MET A 46 -4.14 -3.32 8.09
C MET A 46 -5.54 -2.67 8.11
N GLU A 47 -5.91 -1.97 7.05
CA GLU A 47 -7.25 -1.38 6.90
C GLU A 47 -8.36 -2.44 6.92
N HIS A 48 -8.15 -3.56 6.23
CA HIS A 48 -9.09 -4.67 6.20
C HIS A 48 -9.24 -5.34 7.57
N GLU A 49 -8.15 -5.54 8.29
CA GLU A 49 -8.15 -6.11 9.64
C GLU A 49 -8.83 -5.16 10.65
N GLU A 50 -8.57 -3.85 10.57
CA GLU A 50 -9.28 -2.84 11.36
C GLU A 50 -10.80 -2.89 11.09
N LEU A 51 -11.22 -3.04 9.83
CA LEU A 51 -12.63 -3.14 9.46
C LEU A 51 -13.26 -4.44 9.98
N LYS A 52 -12.56 -5.58 9.89
CA LYS A 52 -13.02 -6.85 10.47
C LYS A 52 -13.25 -6.73 11.97
N LYS A 53 -12.30 -6.13 12.70
CA LYS A 53 -12.42 -5.88 14.14
C LYS A 53 -13.64 -5.03 14.50
N ARG A 54 -13.99 -4.04 13.66
CA ARG A 54 -15.22 -3.24 13.84
C ARG A 54 -16.49 -4.05 13.63
N LYS A 55 -16.50 -4.98 12.66
CA LYS A 55 -17.65 -5.87 12.41
C LYS A 55 -17.82 -6.95 13.48
N THR A 56 -16.75 -7.32 14.20
CA THR A 56 -16.80 -8.29 15.31
C THR A 56 -17.02 -7.66 16.68
N ARG A 57 -17.13 -6.34 16.80
CA ARG A 57 -17.62 -5.74 18.05
C ARG A 57 -19.14 -5.97 18.08
N PRO A 58 -19.70 -6.81 18.97
CA PRO A 58 -21.14 -6.84 19.13
C PRO A 58 -21.55 -5.42 19.50
N ALA A 59 -22.48 -4.86 18.73
CA ALA A 59 -23.26 -3.72 19.16
C ALA A 59 -23.99 -4.19 20.40
N ASN A 60 -23.41 -3.94 21.58
CA ASN A 60 -24.09 -4.23 22.82
C ASN A 60 -25.14 -3.12 23.00
N PRO A 61 -26.44 -3.44 23.06
CA PRO A 61 -27.50 -2.47 23.32
C PRO A 61 -27.37 -1.83 24.71
#